data_AF-A0A838JI83-F1
#
_entry.id   AF-A0A838JI83-F1
#
_cell.length_a   1.000
_cell.length_b   1.000
_cell.length_c   1.000
_cell.angle_alpha   90.00
_cell.angle_beta   90.00
_cell.angle_gamma   90.00
#
_symmetry.space_group_name_H-M   'P 1'
#
loop_
_entity.id
_entity.type
_entity.pdbx_description
1 polymer ?
#
loop_
_entity_poly.entity_id
_entity_poly.type
_entity_poly.pdbx_seq_one_letter_code
_entity_poly.pdbx_strand_id
1 'polypeptide(L)' 'GLIARRIICHVRQGDSLQRGDRYGFIRFGSRVDVYLPTTAKIKAAIGDKVYATETILAELTANG' A
#
# COMPACT_ATOMS: atom_id res chain seq x y z
N GLY A 1 11.65 13.42 -7.20
CA GLY A 1 12.92 14.17 -7.42
C GLY A 1 13.91 13.30 -8.17
N LEU A 2 14.98 13.89 -8.71
CA LEU A 2 16.00 13.24 -9.57
C LEU A 2 16.67 11.98 -8.94
N ILE A 3 16.47 11.74 -7.63
CA ILE A 3 16.98 10.60 -6.84
C ILE A 3 15.84 9.69 -6.31
N ALA A 4 14.58 9.82 -6.78
CA ALA A 4 13.50 8.90 -6.40
C ALA A 4 13.66 7.54 -7.12
N ARG A 5 14.73 6.80 -6.78
CA ARG A 5 15.10 5.55 -7.41
C ARG A 5 14.61 4.34 -6.60
N ARG A 6 13.46 3.86 -7.11
CA ARG A 6 12.99 2.47 -7.22
C ARG A 6 12.40 1.87 -5.95
N ILE A 7 11.07 1.91 -5.88
CA ILE A 7 10.27 0.87 -5.23
C ILE A 7 10.83 -0.48 -5.68
N ILE A 8 11.10 -1.38 -4.74
CA ILE A 8 11.62 -2.72 -5.05
C ILE A 8 10.51 -3.73 -4.80
N CYS A 9 10.16 -4.47 -5.83
CA CYS A 9 9.33 -5.66 -5.76
C CYS A 9 10.27 -6.86 -5.88
N HIS A 10 10.31 -7.72 -4.86
CA HIS A 10 11.10 -8.94 -4.91
C HIS A 10 10.33 -10.09 -5.58
N VAL A 11 9.01 -9.98 -5.59
CA VAL A 11 8.12 -11.00 -6.14
C VAL A 11 7.94 -10.87 -7.63
N ARG A 12 7.62 -12.00 -8.26
CA ARG A 12 7.35 -12.15 -9.68
C ARG A 12 5.92 -12.62 -9.89
N GLN A 13 5.45 -12.45 -11.12
CA GLN A 13 4.15 -12.97 -11.51
C GLN A 13 4.10 -14.49 -11.31
N GLY A 14 3.06 -14.97 -10.64
CA GLY A 14 2.88 -16.40 -10.33
C GLY A 14 3.40 -16.82 -8.95
N ASP A 15 4.11 -15.96 -8.23
CA ASP A 15 4.54 -16.26 -6.87
C ASP A 15 3.33 -16.33 -5.92
N SER A 16 3.26 -17.38 -5.11
CA SER A 16 2.28 -17.51 -4.03
C SER A 16 2.87 -16.93 -2.73
N LEU A 17 2.16 -16.02 -2.08
CA LEU A 17 2.59 -15.38 -0.84
C LEU A 17 1.62 -15.71 0.30
N GLN A 18 2.16 -15.90 1.49
CA GLN A 18 1.40 -16.00 2.72
C GLN A 18 1.23 -14.62 3.37
N ARG A 19 0.25 -14.52 4.26
CA ARG A 19 0.04 -13.29 5.04
C ARG A 19 1.27 -13.00 5.89
N GLY A 20 1.82 -11.80 5.73
CA GLY A 20 3.03 -11.35 6.43
C GLY A 20 4.30 -11.45 5.59
N ASP A 21 4.26 -12.12 4.44
CA ASP A 21 5.40 -12.19 3.55
C ASP A 21 5.77 -10.83 2.97
N ARG A 22 7.08 -10.61 2.82
CA ARG A 22 7.60 -9.36 2.28
C ARG A 22 7.51 -9.37 0.75
N TYR A 23 6.56 -8.63 0.22
CA TYR A 23 6.45 -8.35 -1.21
C TYR A 23 7.64 -7.52 -1.74
N GLY A 24 8.10 -6.57 -0.93
CA GLY A 24 9.04 -5.53 -1.36
C GLY A 24 9.21 -4.44 -0.32
N PHE A 25 9.78 -3.30 -0.72
CA PHE A 25 9.77 -2.11 0.12
C PHE A 25 9.75 -0.81 -0.69
N ILE A 26 9.10 0.20 -0.10
CA ILE A 26 9.01 1.56 -0.62
C ILE A 26 10.17 2.37 -0.07
N ARG A 27 10.99 2.95 -0.94
CA ARG A 27 12.15 3.76 -0.53
C ARG A 27 11.74 5.16 -0.13
N PHE A 28 12.54 5.78 0.75
CA PHE A 28 12.35 7.17 1.15
C PHE A 28 12.26 8.11 -0.06
N GLY A 29 11.29 9.03 -0.02
CA GLY A 29 10.99 9.93 -1.13
C GLY A 29 10.13 9.34 -2.25
N SER A 30 9.71 8.07 -2.14
CA SER A 30 8.71 7.46 -3.03
C SER A 30 7.29 7.77 -2.54
N ARG A 31 6.31 7.65 -3.43
CA ARG A 31 4.87 7.77 -3.16
C ARG A 31 4.17 6.48 -3.55
N VAL A 32 3.12 6.13 -2.82
CA VAL A 32 2.18 5.06 -3.18
C VAL A 32 0.82 5.69 -3.39
N ASP A 33 0.21 5.44 -4.54
CA ASP A 33 -1.17 5.77 -4.81
C ASP A 33 -2.00 4.49 -4.67
N VAL A 34 -3.08 4.55 -3.87
CA VAL A 34 -3.94 3.40 -3.60
C VAL A 34 -5.29 3.63 -4.27
N TYR A 35 -5.64 2.78 -5.23
CA TYR A 35 -6.94 2.79 -5.89
C TYR A 35 -7.89 1.87 -5.12
N LEU A 36 -9.04 2.40 -4.72
CA LEU A 36 -10.03 1.68 -3.94
C LEU A 36 -11.37 1.68 -4.69
N PRO A 37 -12.20 0.64 -4.50
CA PRO A 37 -13.59 0.66 -4.96
C PRO A 37 -14.33 1.86 -4.38
N THR A 38 -15.32 2.38 -5.11
CA THR A 38 -16.15 3.50 -4.63
C THR A 38 -16.97 3.15 -3.40
N THR A 39 -17.15 1.86 -3.10
CA THR A 39 -17.82 1.35 -1.89
C THR A 39 -16.93 1.32 -0.65
N ALA A 40 -15.61 1.50 -0.80
CA ALA A 40 -14.68 1.45 0.32
C ALA A 40 -14.91 2.61 1.29
N LYS A 41 -14.86 2.32 2.59
CA LYS A 41 -14.95 3.34 3.63
C LYS A 41 -13.54 3.82 3.98
N ILE A 42 -13.20 5.03 3.52
CA ILE A 42 -11.90 5.65 3.83
C ILE A 42 -11.78 5.95 5.33
N LYS A 43 -10.62 5.63 5.91
CA LYS A 43 -10.32 5.82 7.34
C LYS A 43 -9.21 6.85 7.60
N ALA A 44 -8.41 7.17 6.60
CA ALA A 44 -7.40 8.22 6.67
C ALA A 44 -7.95 9.57 6.16
N ALA A 45 -7.46 10.67 6.73
CA ALA A 45 -7.76 12.03 6.32
C ALA A 45 -6.53 12.78 5.81
N ILE A 46 -6.75 13.90 5.13
CA ILE A 46 -5.65 14.77 4.68
C ILE A 46 -4.93 15.34 5.91
N GLY A 47 -3.61 15.17 5.94
CA GLY A 47 -2.75 15.62 7.05
C GLY A 47 -2.40 14.52 8.05
N ASP A 48 -3.08 13.36 8.00
CA ASP A 48 -2.75 12.24 8.88
C ASP A 48 -1.35 11.71 8.61
N LYS A 49 -0.63 11.40 9.70
CA LYS A 49 0.63 10.68 9.61
C LYS A 49 0.34 9.18 9.53
N VAL A 50 0.71 8.58 8.41
CA VAL A 50 0.51 7.15 8.14
C VAL A 50 1.81 6.36 8.38
N TYR A 51 1.68 5.16 8.93
CA TYR A 51 2.77 4.22 9.18
C TYR A 51 2.48 2.88 8.49
N ALA A 52 3.49 2.33 7.82
CA ALA A 52 3.36 1.06 7.10
C ALA A 52 2.96 -0.06 8.06
N THR A 53 2.13 -0.99 7.57
CA THR A 53 1.60 -2.16 8.32
C THR A 53 0.73 -1.86 9.56
N GLU A 54 0.57 -0.60 9.93
CA GLU A 54 -0.16 -0.19 11.14
C GLU A 54 -1.38 0.66 10.80
N THR A 55 -1.22 1.71 9.99
CA THR A 55 -2.32 2.63 9.71
C THR A 55 -3.31 2.02 8.71
N ILE A 56 -4.56 1.88 9.14
CA ILE A 56 -5.67 1.45 8.28
C ILE A 56 -6.05 2.61 7.36
N LEU A 57 -5.84 2.46 6.05
CA LEU A 57 -6.22 3.49 5.07
C LEU A 57 -7.71 3.48 4.75
N ALA A 58 -8.30 2.29 4.63
CA ALA A 58 -9.72 2.11 4.35
C ALA A 58 -10.19 0.73 4.81
N GLU A 59 -11.48 0.62 5.08
CA GLU A 59 -12.19 -0.65 5.21
C GLU A 59 -12.89 -0.95 3.89
N LEU A 60 -12.56 -2.10 3.30
CA LEU A 60 -13.33 -2.63 2.17
C LEU A 60 -14.65 -3.14 2.73
N THR A 61 -15.77 -2.59 2.25
CA THR A 61 -17.08 -3.18 2.51
C THR A 61 -17.13 -4.52 1.77
N ALA A 62 -17.29 -5.60 2.51
CA ALA A 62 -17.60 -6.90 1.92
C ALA A 62 -18.98 -6.78 1.29
N ASN A 63 -19.05 -6.71 -0.04
CA ASN A 63 -20.30 -6.80 -0.76
C ASN A 63 -20.13 -7.86 -1.87
N GLY A 64 -20.84 -8.98 -1.72
CA GLY A 64 -21.19 -9.92 -2.81
C GLY A 64 -20.08 -10.83 -3.29
#